data_AF-A0A945W011-F1
#
_entry.id   AF-A0A945W011-F1
#
_cell.length_a   1.000
_cell.length_b   1.000
_cell.length_c   1.000
_cell.angle_alpha   90.00
_cell.angle_beta   90.00
_cell.angle_gamma   90.00
#
_symmetry.space_group_name_H-M   'P 1'
#
loop_
_entity.id
_entity.type
_entity.pdbx_description
1 polymer ?
#
loop_
_entity_poly.entity_id
_entity_poly.type
_entity_poly.pdbx_seq_one_letter_code
_entity_poly.pdbx_strand_id
1 'polypeptide(L)'
;MLKYIVILLCSLLSVNTWAMDCVQINKYAEAYGKIIGTYSIALSLTELCGEDPAYKKEAEETARNYLNANQAILNNIRKESDILIVKCGREKERLKLDDAMVQIRSMARSEARKQIVNDESCASILSNLRRGVVDLKNQHHNEITFIMDSSNDNRYNDVAETAVIVLADPITKGNAAYNKEDYSTALKIYLSEAEKGSSDAENNLGLMYSRGHGVKQDYQKAAKYFQFAASMGCPEAQTSLGIMYSKGIGVNQDLEKALELYRLAAAQNYPNAQYNLGVMYRKGKWVAQSNQEAVSWYKMAASQGLSDAQNNLGFMYINGYGIQQDIEKAFFLFKKAASQGNAKSQYTLGLMHKEGKGMPQDFVKAYMWFRLAEKVASMSADPLKPGSMTTAQLSLVQKNIKVIIKMMTTEQITKAESLVKTYKY
;
A
#
# COMPACT_ATOMS: atom_id res chain seq x y z
N MET A 1 23.14 8.26 -23.51
CA MET A 1 23.12 7.97 -22.06
C MET A 1 21.78 8.29 -21.36
N LEU A 2 20.75 8.80 -22.03
CA LEU A 2 19.37 8.84 -21.48
C LEU A 2 18.47 7.66 -21.91
N LYS A 3 18.86 6.87 -22.94
CA LYS A 3 18.19 5.62 -23.32
C LYS A 3 18.42 4.43 -22.35
N TYR A 4 19.32 4.57 -21.37
CA TYR A 4 19.64 3.51 -20.40
C TYR A 4 19.11 3.77 -18.98
N ILE A 5 18.40 4.87 -18.75
CA ILE A 5 17.86 5.22 -17.43
C ILE A 5 16.40 4.75 -17.25
N VAL A 6 15.68 4.44 -18.34
CA VAL A 6 14.31 3.89 -18.27
C VAL A 6 14.29 2.39 -17.94
N ILE A 7 15.37 1.66 -18.21
CA ILE A 7 15.48 0.24 -17.82
C ILE A 7 15.86 0.06 -16.33
N LEU A 8 16.38 1.10 -15.67
CA LEU A 8 16.83 1.00 -14.27
C LEU A 8 15.75 1.28 -13.22
N LEU A 9 14.61 1.86 -13.59
CA LEU A 9 13.50 2.13 -12.66
C LEU A 9 12.46 1.00 -12.62
N CYS A 10 12.39 0.14 -13.65
CA CYS A 10 11.58 -1.09 -13.60
C CYS A 10 12.22 -2.19 -12.74
N SER A 11 13.50 -2.09 -12.39
CA SER A 11 14.18 -3.04 -11.49
C SER A 11 14.06 -2.72 -9.99
N LEU A 12 13.42 -1.60 -9.62
CA LEU A 12 13.30 -1.16 -8.21
C LEU A 12 11.87 -1.20 -7.66
N LEU A 13 10.89 -1.57 -8.47
CA LEU A 13 9.51 -1.81 -8.03
C LEU A 13 9.17 -3.28 -8.29
N SER A 14 9.53 -4.13 -7.33
CA SER A 14 9.02 -5.48 -7.25
C SER A 14 7.54 -5.46 -6.86
N VAL A 15 6.66 -5.28 -7.85
CA VAL A 15 5.24 -5.61 -7.72
C VAL A 15 5.00 -6.84 -8.59
N ASN A 16 5.15 -8.00 -7.97
CA ASN A 16 4.73 -9.27 -8.56
C ASN A 16 3.21 -9.45 -8.38
N THR A 17 2.64 -10.11 -9.41
CA THR A 17 1.33 -10.78 -9.52
C THR A 17 0.06 -9.95 -9.69
N TRP A 18 -0.29 -9.60 -10.95
CA TRP A 18 -1.69 -9.39 -11.38
C TRP A 18 -1.93 -10.15 -12.70
N ALA A 19 -2.84 -11.12 -12.66
CA ALA A 19 -3.43 -11.74 -13.83
C ALA A 19 -4.95 -11.92 -13.60
N MET A 20 -5.66 -10.79 -13.57
CA MET A 20 -7.04 -10.70 -14.08
C MET A 20 -7.00 -9.72 -15.24
N ASP A 21 -7.41 -10.21 -16.42
CA ASP A 21 -7.43 -9.59 -17.76
C ASP A 21 -6.91 -8.14 -17.88
N CYS A 22 -5.59 -7.97 -17.79
CA CYS A 22 -4.90 -6.74 -18.22
C CYS A 22 -5.25 -6.32 -19.65
N VAL A 23 -5.74 -7.25 -20.47
CA VAL A 23 -6.22 -7.02 -21.83
C VAL A 23 -7.43 -6.08 -21.88
N GLN A 24 -8.36 -6.15 -20.92
CA GLN A 24 -9.57 -5.34 -20.94
C GLN A 24 -9.29 -3.92 -20.45
N ILE A 25 -8.57 -3.78 -19.32
CA ILE A 25 -8.22 -2.48 -18.73
C ILE A 25 -7.31 -1.66 -19.67
N ASN A 26 -6.33 -2.29 -20.33
CA ASN A 26 -5.51 -1.60 -21.35
C ASN A 26 -6.34 -1.15 -22.53
N LYS A 27 -7.26 -1.98 -23.04
CA LYS A 27 -8.15 -1.60 -24.15
C LYS A 27 -8.99 -0.37 -23.80
N TYR A 28 -9.48 -0.29 -22.56
CA TYR A 28 -10.29 0.84 -22.10
C TYR A 28 -9.48 2.12 -21.93
N ALA A 29 -8.31 2.05 -21.32
CA ALA A 29 -7.45 3.22 -21.09
C ALA A 29 -6.81 3.74 -22.40
N GLU A 30 -6.44 2.83 -23.31
CA GLU A 30 -5.90 3.14 -24.64
C GLU A 30 -6.98 3.74 -25.56
N ALA A 31 -8.20 3.20 -25.53
CA ALA A 31 -9.35 3.79 -26.21
C ALA A 31 -9.64 5.19 -25.65
N TYR A 32 -9.61 5.39 -24.33
CA TYR A 32 -9.88 6.67 -23.68
C TYR A 32 -8.85 7.75 -24.06
N GLY A 33 -7.56 7.42 -24.01
CA GLY A 33 -6.48 8.32 -24.43
C GLY A 33 -6.58 8.71 -25.91
N LYS A 34 -6.92 7.74 -26.78
CA LYS A 34 -7.11 7.97 -28.22
C LYS A 34 -8.34 8.85 -28.49
N ILE A 35 -9.49 8.58 -27.86
CA ILE A 35 -10.72 9.38 -28.03
C ILE A 35 -10.51 10.84 -27.60
N ILE A 36 -9.86 11.07 -26.47
CA ILE A 36 -9.66 12.43 -25.94
C ILE A 36 -8.61 13.17 -26.76
N GLY A 37 -7.52 12.52 -27.15
CA GLY A 37 -6.50 13.07 -28.04
C GLY A 37 -7.08 13.49 -29.38
N THR A 38 -7.78 12.56 -30.07
CA THR A 38 -8.39 12.82 -31.38
C THR A 38 -9.47 13.90 -31.31
N TYR A 39 -10.31 13.92 -30.27
CA TYR A 39 -11.33 14.95 -30.09
C TYR A 39 -10.72 16.34 -29.81
N SER A 40 -9.64 16.40 -29.02
CA SER A 40 -8.95 17.65 -28.66
C SER A 40 -8.16 18.22 -29.84
N ILE A 41 -7.54 17.36 -30.64
CA ILE A 41 -6.85 17.73 -31.89
C ILE A 41 -7.87 18.23 -32.92
N ALA A 42 -9.01 17.53 -33.09
CA ALA A 42 -10.05 17.96 -34.02
C ALA A 42 -10.68 19.32 -33.64
N LEU A 43 -10.94 19.56 -32.34
CA LEU A 43 -11.41 20.86 -31.85
C LEU A 43 -10.37 21.98 -32.01
N SER A 44 -9.09 21.67 -31.79
CA SER A 44 -8.01 22.65 -31.96
C SER A 44 -7.80 22.99 -33.45
N LEU A 45 -7.96 22.01 -34.35
CA LEU A 45 -7.94 22.23 -35.81
C LEU A 45 -9.13 23.08 -36.28
N THR A 46 -10.33 22.94 -35.68
CA THR A 46 -11.49 23.80 -36.01
C THR A 46 -11.35 25.26 -35.57
N GLU A 47 -10.55 25.52 -34.53
CA GLU A 47 -10.23 26.87 -34.06
C GLU A 47 -9.06 27.50 -34.84
N LEU A 48 -8.12 26.69 -35.37
CA LEU A 48 -6.90 27.15 -36.04
C LEU A 48 -6.99 27.19 -37.58
N CYS A 49 -7.65 26.23 -38.25
CA CYS A 49 -7.86 26.27 -39.71
C CYS A 49 -9.06 27.20 -40.08
N GLY A 50 -9.30 28.24 -39.29
CA GLY A 50 -10.34 29.23 -39.52
C GLY A 50 -10.03 30.07 -40.75
N GLU A 51 -10.46 29.60 -41.92
CA GLU A 51 -10.83 30.43 -43.08
C GLU A 51 -11.58 29.62 -44.17
N ASP A 52 -11.57 28.28 -44.14
CA ASP A 52 -12.37 27.46 -45.07
C ASP A 52 -13.52 26.68 -44.36
N PRO A 53 -14.79 27.03 -44.65
CA PRO A 53 -15.98 26.39 -44.06
C PRO A 53 -16.10 24.88 -44.32
N ALA A 54 -15.51 24.36 -45.40
CA ALA A 54 -15.60 22.94 -45.75
C ALA A 54 -14.77 22.06 -44.81
N TYR A 55 -13.55 22.48 -44.50
CA TYR A 55 -12.64 21.76 -43.59
C TYR A 55 -13.11 21.79 -42.14
N LYS A 56 -13.73 22.89 -41.70
CA LYS A 56 -14.33 22.99 -40.37
C LYS A 56 -15.46 21.96 -40.18
N LYS A 57 -16.36 21.88 -41.17
CA LYS A 57 -17.49 20.95 -41.14
C LYS A 57 -17.03 19.49 -41.12
N GLU A 58 -16.00 19.16 -41.91
CA GLU A 58 -15.45 17.81 -42.00
C GLU A 58 -14.72 17.37 -40.71
N ALA A 59 -13.96 18.29 -40.07
CA ALA A 59 -13.31 18.03 -38.78
C ALA A 59 -14.33 17.83 -37.64
N GLU A 60 -15.39 18.65 -37.60
CA GLU A 60 -16.48 18.50 -36.63
C GLU A 60 -17.24 17.19 -36.81
N GLU A 61 -17.50 16.77 -38.05
CA GLU A 61 -18.20 15.52 -38.37
C GLU A 61 -17.36 14.29 -38.02
N THR A 62 -16.05 14.34 -38.31
CA THR A 62 -15.10 13.28 -37.93
C THR A 62 -15.01 13.12 -36.41
N ALA A 63 -14.90 14.23 -35.67
CA ALA A 63 -14.86 14.22 -34.20
C ALA A 63 -16.16 13.67 -33.59
N ARG A 64 -17.31 14.06 -34.16
CA ARG A 64 -18.63 13.62 -33.70
C ARG A 64 -18.87 12.14 -33.96
N ASN A 65 -18.46 11.63 -35.12
CA ASN A 65 -18.55 10.21 -35.45
C ASN A 65 -17.66 9.37 -34.52
N TYR A 66 -16.47 9.86 -34.20
CA TYR A 66 -15.55 9.19 -33.27
C TYR A 66 -16.11 9.15 -31.83
N LEU A 67 -16.72 10.25 -31.37
CA LEU A 67 -17.35 10.33 -30.06
C LEU A 67 -18.54 9.37 -29.95
N ASN A 68 -19.42 9.38 -30.96
CA ASN A 68 -20.60 8.53 -31.01
C ASN A 68 -20.24 7.03 -31.07
N ALA A 69 -19.22 6.66 -31.85
CA ALA A 69 -18.73 5.28 -31.95
C ALA A 69 -18.19 4.74 -30.61
N ASN A 70 -17.75 5.63 -29.71
CA ASN A 70 -17.17 5.26 -28.43
C ASN A 70 -18.03 5.65 -27.20
N GLN A 71 -19.27 6.12 -27.42
CA GLN A 71 -20.17 6.59 -26.38
C GLN A 71 -20.51 5.49 -25.34
N ALA A 72 -20.65 4.24 -25.80
CA ALA A 72 -20.92 3.09 -24.93
C ALA A 72 -19.75 2.79 -23.98
N ILE A 73 -18.51 2.95 -24.48
CA ILE A 73 -17.29 2.79 -23.70
C ILE A 73 -17.20 3.89 -22.63
N LEU A 74 -17.45 5.14 -23.01
CA LEU A 74 -17.46 6.28 -22.08
C LEU A 74 -18.51 6.15 -20.98
N ASN A 75 -19.68 5.61 -21.29
CA ASN A 75 -20.76 5.41 -20.32
C ASN A 75 -20.46 4.28 -19.32
N ASN A 76 -19.76 3.22 -19.74
CA ASN A 76 -19.30 2.17 -18.81
C ASN A 76 -18.21 2.69 -17.87
N ILE A 77 -17.26 3.47 -18.40
CA ILE A 77 -16.19 4.10 -17.60
C ILE A 77 -16.78 5.06 -16.54
N ARG A 78 -17.81 5.85 -16.90
CA ARG A 78 -18.51 6.75 -15.97
C ARG A 78 -19.19 6.04 -14.79
N LYS A 79 -19.58 4.76 -14.96
CA LYS A 79 -20.20 3.97 -13.89
C LYS A 79 -19.17 3.37 -12.92
N GLU A 80 -17.94 3.18 -13.35
CA GLU A 80 -16.92 2.42 -12.60
C GLU A 80 -15.85 3.29 -11.92
N SER A 81 -15.62 4.53 -12.38
CA SER A 81 -14.39 5.29 -12.08
C SER A 81 -14.60 6.55 -11.24
N ASP A 82 -13.92 6.64 -10.10
CA ASP A 82 -13.46 7.92 -9.54
C ASP A 82 -12.02 8.12 -10.03
N ILE A 83 -11.77 9.08 -10.93
CA ILE A 83 -10.43 9.37 -11.45
C ILE A 83 -9.62 10.18 -10.44
N LEU A 84 -8.35 9.81 -10.25
CA LEU A 84 -7.36 10.60 -9.51
C LEU A 84 -6.32 11.11 -10.52
N ILE A 85 -6.16 12.44 -10.62
CA ILE A 85 -5.06 13.06 -11.38
C ILE A 85 -3.95 13.41 -10.40
N VAL A 86 -2.72 12.99 -10.67
CA VAL A 86 -1.54 13.43 -9.91
C VAL A 86 -0.71 14.33 -10.81
N LYS A 87 -0.58 15.61 -10.45
CA LYS A 87 0.34 16.54 -11.11
C LYS A 87 1.73 16.37 -10.51
N CYS A 88 2.73 16.06 -11.32
CA CYS A 88 4.11 15.96 -10.82
C CYS A 88 4.73 17.37 -10.75
N GLY A 89 4.47 18.07 -9.65
CA GLY A 89 4.98 19.44 -9.44
C GLY A 89 4.23 20.21 -8.36
N ARG A 90 4.24 19.67 -7.13
CA ARG A 90 3.58 20.16 -5.90
C ARG A 90 2.04 20.16 -5.95
N GLU A 91 1.50 19.53 -4.91
CA GLU A 91 0.08 19.31 -4.56
C GLU A 91 -0.66 18.17 -5.30
N LYS A 92 -1.10 17.19 -4.50
CA LYS A 92 -1.98 16.08 -4.90
C LYS A 92 -3.42 16.56 -4.75
N GLU A 93 -4.05 17.00 -5.84
CA GLU A 93 -5.48 17.34 -5.82
C GLU A 93 -6.33 16.22 -6.41
N ARG A 94 -7.39 15.84 -5.70
CA ARG A 94 -8.42 14.92 -6.18
C ARG A 94 -9.45 15.73 -6.97
N LEU A 95 -9.31 15.78 -8.29
CA LEU A 95 -10.27 16.44 -9.18
C LEU A 95 -11.45 15.51 -9.47
N LYS A 96 -12.67 16.07 -9.51
CA LYS A 96 -13.81 15.34 -10.08
C LYS A 96 -13.58 15.15 -11.58
N LEU A 97 -14.12 14.07 -12.15
CA LEU A 97 -13.93 13.68 -13.55
C LEU A 97 -14.12 14.87 -14.53
N ASP A 98 -15.11 15.72 -14.30
CA ASP A 98 -15.39 16.85 -15.17
C ASP A 98 -14.30 17.94 -15.09
N ASP A 99 -13.76 18.22 -13.90
CA ASP A 99 -12.69 19.22 -13.69
C ASP A 99 -11.35 18.71 -14.24
N ALA A 100 -11.09 17.41 -14.05
CA ALA A 100 -9.97 16.67 -14.65
C ALA A 100 -9.99 16.78 -16.19
N MET A 101 -11.16 16.58 -16.79
CA MET A 101 -11.37 16.68 -18.24
C MET A 101 -11.19 18.10 -18.77
N VAL A 102 -11.54 19.13 -17.99
CA VAL A 102 -11.30 20.54 -18.34
C VAL A 102 -9.80 20.85 -18.36
N GLN A 103 -9.03 20.36 -17.39
CA GLN A 103 -7.58 20.57 -17.36
C GLN A 103 -6.85 19.83 -18.49
N ILE A 104 -7.21 18.57 -18.76
CA ILE A 104 -6.65 17.79 -19.88
C ILE A 104 -6.92 18.49 -21.22
N ARG A 105 -8.14 19.01 -21.42
CA ARG A 105 -8.49 19.80 -22.63
C ARG A 105 -7.64 21.06 -22.75
N SER A 106 -7.38 21.76 -21.64
CA SER A 106 -6.55 22.98 -21.63
C SER A 106 -5.09 22.68 -22.02
N MET A 107 -4.51 21.61 -21.47
CA MET A 107 -3.14 21.17 -21.77
C MET A 107 -3.01 20.70 -23.22
N ALA A 108 -3.95 19.89 -23.71
CA ALA A 108 -3.97 19.42 -25.09
C ALA A 108 -4.08 20.58 -26.11
N ARG A 109 -4.88 21.61 -25.80
CA ARG A 109 -4.97 22.83 -26.62
C ARG A 109 -3.66 23.61 -26.66
N SER A 110 -2.98 23.72 -25.52
CA SER A 110 -1.68 24.41 -25.41
C SER A 110 -0.61 23.72 -26.27
N GLU A 111 -0.57 22.39 -26.26
CA GLU A 111 0.43 21.61 -27.00
C GLU A 111 0.12 21.55 -28.51
N ALA A 112 -1.14 21.42 -28.90
CA ALA A 112 -1.56 21.51 -30.31
C ALA A 112 -1.16 22.86 -30.94
N ARG A 113 -1.24 23.96 -30.18
CA ARG A 113 -0.78 25.28 -30.63
C ARG A 113 0.73 25.35 -30.85
N LYS A 114 1.55 24.56 -30.14
CA LYS A 114 3.01 24.54 -30.32
C LYS A 114 3.44 23.71 -31.52
N GLN A 115 2.78 22.59 -31.80
CA GLN A 115 3.11 21.73 -32.95
C GLN A 115 2.74 22.35 -34.30
N ILE A 116 1.66 23.14 -34.37
CA ILE A 116 1.17 23.77 -35.62
C ILE A 116 2.05 24.95 -36.07
N VAL A 117 2.88 25.51 -35.18
CA VAL A 117 3.86 26.58 -35.53
C VAL A 117 5.02 26.03 -36.38
N ASN A 118 5.17 24.71 -36.49
CA ASN A 118 6.18 24.05 -37.33
C ASN A 118 5.55 23.39 -38.57
N ASP A 119 5.35 24.19 -39.61
CA ASP A 119 5.36 23.84 -41.06
C ASP A 119 4.76 22.48 -41.53
N GLU A 120 3.52 22.13 -41.13
CA GLU A 120 2.71 21.13 -41.85
C GLU A 120 1.32 21.71 -42.24
N SER A 121 0.89 21.48 -43.49
CA SER A 121 -0.43 21.95 -43.97
C SER A 121 -1.58 21.15 -43.33
N CYS A 122 -2.75 21.80 -43.09
CA CYS A 122 -3.94 21.16 -42.49
C CYS A 122 -4.34 19.84 -43.21
N ALA A 123 -4.03 19.69 -44.51
CA ALA A 123 -4.30 18.49 -45.31
C ALA A 123 -3.42 17.27 -44.94
N SER A 124 -2.15 17.48 -44.58
CA SER A 124 -1.22 16.42 -44.10
C SER A 124 -1.73 15.82 -42.79
N ILE A 125 -2.12 16.70 -41.87
CA ILE A 125 -2.64 16.34 -40.55
C ILE A 125 -3.95 15.54 -40.66
N LEU A 126 -4.88 15.96 -41.54
CA LEU A 126 -6.13 15.24 -41.81
C LEU A 126 -5.89 13.87 -42.49
N SER A 127 -4.91 13.77 -43.39
CA SER A 127 -4.52 12.50 -44.02
C SER A 127 -3.91 11.52 -43.01
N ASN A 128 -3.07 12.00 -42.08
CA ASN A 128 -2.47 11.17 -41.04
C ASN A 128 -3.51 10.72 -39.99
N LEU A 129 -4.48 11.59 -39.65
CA LEU A 129 -5.66 11.22 -38.87
C LEU A 129 -6.51 10.14 -39.56
N ARG A 130 -6.71 10.22 -40.88
CA ARG A 130 -7.41 9.17 -41.65
C ARG A 130 -6.65 7.85 -41.69
N ARG A 131 -5.32 7.85 -41.81
CA ARG A 131 -4.49 6.61 -41.82
C ARG A 131 -4.38 5.95 -40.45
N GLY A 132 -4.33 6.73 -39.37
CA GLY A 132 -4.35 6.21 -37.99
C GLY A 132 -5.65 5.50 -37.58
N VAL A 133 -6.70 5.60 -38.39
CA VAL A 133 -8.01 4.93 -38.17
C VAL A 133 -8.04 3.49 -38.70
N VAL A 134 -7.08 3.07 -39.54
CA VAL A 134 -7.20 1.78 -40.28
C VAL A 134 -6.34 0.64 -39.73
N ASP A 135 -5.33 0.88 -38.89
CA ASP A 135 -4.41 -0.21 -38.47
C ASP A 135 -4.16 -0.28 -36.96
N LEU A 136 -5.01 -1.01 -36.24
CA LEU A 136 -4.77 -1.37 -34.83
C LEU A 136 -5.28 -2.78 -34.48
N LYS A 137 -4.76 -3.79 -35.19
CA LYS A 137 -4.56 -5.14 -34.64
C LYS A 137 -3.07 -5.30 -34.37
N ASN A 138 -2.59 -4.97 -33.16
CA ASN A 138 -1.59 -5.74 -32.41
C ASN A 138 -0.94 -4.99 -31.24
N GLN A 139 -0.89 -5.72 -30.12
CA GLN A 139 0.15 -5.79 -29.08
C GLN A 139 0.25 -4.71 -27.97
N HIS A 140 -0.16 -5.18 -26.78
CA HIS A 140 0.53 -5.19 -25.47
C HIS A 140 1.51 -4.05 -25.10
N HIS A 141 1.21 -3.35 -24.00
CA HIS A 141 2.05 -3.24 -22.79
C HIS A 141 1.28 -2.56 -21.64
N ASN A 142 1.49 -3.05 -20.41
CA ASN A 142 0.86 -2.57 -19.18
C ASN A 142 1.64 -1.37 -18.61
N GLU A 143 1.26 -0.17 -19.06
CA GLU A 143 1.43 1.15 -18.41
C GLU A 143 1.09 2.19 -19.48
N ILE A 144 0.12 3.08 -19.24
CA ILE A 144 -0.08 4.24 -20.12
C ILE A 144 0.64 5.43 -19.50
N THR A 145 1.89 5.59 -19.92
CA THR A 145 2.68 6.79 -19.67
C THR A 145 2.48 7.72 -20.87
N PHE A 146 1.78 8.85 -20.69
CA PHE A 146 1.80 9.92 -21.68
C PHE A 146 3.15 10.63 -21.59
N ILE A 147 4.07 10.34 -22.52
CA ILE A 147 5.24 11.16 -22.77
C ILE A 147 4.84 12.12 -23.91
N MET A 148 4.51 13.37 -23.56
CA MET A 148 4.50 14.44 -24.55
C MET A 148 5.95 14.88 -24.73
N ASP A 149 6.60 14.34 -25.77
CA ASP A 149 7.93 14.78 -26.18
C ASP A 149 7.79 16.16 -26.83
N SER A 150 8.04 17.21 -26.05
CA SER A 150 8.19 18.56 -26.59
C SER A 150 9.64 18.73 -27.04
N SER A 151 9.81 18.85 -28.35
CA SER A 151 10.95 19.42 -29.05
C SER A 151 12.17 18.53 -29.29
N ASN A 152 12.50 18.42 -30.59
CA ASN A 152 13.83 18.12 -31.08
C ASN A 152 14.72 19.39 -31.02
N ASP A 153 14.63 20.17 -29.94
CA ASP A 153 15.43 21.40 -29.77
C ASP A 153 16.13 21.41 -28.42
N ASN A 154 17.45 21.39 -28.48
CA ASN A 154 18.37 21.07 -27.38
C ASN A 154 18.55 22.25 -26.40
N ARG A 155 17.54 23.10 -26.20
CA ARG A 155 17.68 24.38 -25.49
C ARG A 155 16.47 24.83 -24.67
N TYR A 156 15.68 23.97 -24.02
CA TYR A 156 14.87 24.37 -22.85
C TYR A 156 14.55 23.15 -21.97
N ASN A 157 15.01 23.18 -20.71
CA ASN A 157 14.73 22.16 -19.68
C ASN A 157 13.34 22.40 -19.05
N ASP A 158 12.25 22.23 -19.81
CA ASP A 158 10.90 22.24 -19.26
C ASP A 158 10.32 20.82 -19.18
N VAL A 159 9.74 20.54 -18.02
CA VAL A 159 9.41 19.21 -17.49
C VAL A 159 8.19 18.64 -18.23
N ALA A 160 8.33 17.44 -18.82
CA ALA A 160 7.19 16.72 -19.40
C ALA A 160 6.11 16.46 -18.32
N GLU A 161 4.93 17.06 -18.47
CA GLU A 161 3.79 16.84 -17.57
C GLU A 161 3.13 15.48 -17.87
N THR A 162 3.40 14.48 -17.01
CA THR A 162 2.75 13.16 -17.09
C THR A 162 1.47 13.15 -16.24
N ALA A 163 0.32 12.85 -16.86
CA ALA A 163 -0.94 12.59 -16.15
C ALA A 163 -1.15 11.07 -16.03
N VAL A 164 -1.22 10.56 -14.80
CA VAL A 164 -1.51 9.15 -14.51
C VAL A 164 -2.97 9.02 -14.06
N ILE A 165 -3.78 8.22 -14.77
CA ILE A 165 -5.17 7.91 -14.40
C ILE A 165 -5.17 6.58 -13.64
N VAL A 166 -5.52 6.60 -12.35
CA VAL A 166 -5.66 5.38 -11.53
C VAL A 166 -7.15 5.06 -11.39
N LEU A 167 -7.59 3.93 -11.97
CA LEU A 167 -8.90 3.35 -11.70
C LEU A 167 -8.86 2.67 -10.32
N ALA A 168 -9.71 3.11 -9.38
CA ALA A 168 -9.77 2.50 -8.05
C ALA A 168 -10.43 1.11 -8.12
N ASP A 169 -9.62 0.06 -8.01
CA ASP A 169 -10.02 -1.34 -7.93
C ASP A 169 -11.08 -1.57 -6.80
N PRO A 170 -12.14 -2.39 -7.03
CA PRO A 170 -13.18 -2.67 -6.04
C PRO A 170 -12.67 -3.04 -4.64
N ILE A 171 -11.58 -3.81 -4.52
CA ILE A 171 -11.00 -4.17 -3.21
C ILE A 171 -10.52 -2.92 -2.47
N THR A 172 -9.94 -1.95 -3.17
CA THR A 172 -9.53 -0.66 -2.57
C THR A 172 -10.72 0.13 -2.03
N LYS A 173 -11.86 0.10 -2.74
CA LYS A 173 -13.11 0.72 -2.27
C LYS A 173 -13.63 -0.01 -1.02
N GLY A 174 -13.60 -1.34 -1.03
CA GLY A 174 -13.94 -2.17 0.14
C GLY A 174 -13.05 -1.85 1.35
N ASN A 175 -11.73 -1.79 1.16
CA ASN A 175 -10.76 -1.46 2.20
C ASN A 175 -11.00 -0.05 2.76
N ALA A 176 -11.30 0.92 1.90
CA ALA A 176 -11.64 2.28 2.33
C ALA A 176 -12.94 2.34 3.14
N ALA A 177 -13.96 1.57 2.76
CA ALA A 177 -15.19 1.43 3.53
C ALA A 177 -14.93 0.77 4.89
N TYR A 178 -14.16 -0.32 4.91
CA TYR A 178 -13.77 -1.02 6.15
C TYR A 178 -13.02 -0.09 7.11
N ASN A 179 -12.08 0.72 6.61
CA ASN A 179 -11.32 1.68 7.42
C ASN A 179 -12.18 2.83 7.97
N LYS A 180 -13.32 3.11 7.34
CA LYS A 180 -14.33 4.06 7.84
C LYS A 180 -15.38 3.40 8.73
N GLU A 181 -15.17 2.12 9.09
CA GLU A 181 -16.10 1.29 9.85
C GLU A 181 -17.46 1.08 9.16
N ASP A 182 -17.55 1.37 7.85
CA ASP A 182 -18.69 1.00 7.01
C ASP A 182 -18.56 -0.46 6.58
N TYR A 183 -18.72 -1.34 7.56
CA TYR A 183 -18.57 -2.78 7.37
C TYR A 183 -19.67 -3.36 6.46
N SER A 184 -20.84 -2.73 6.38
CA SER A 184 -21.92 -3.17 5.50
C SER A 184 -21.52 -3.05 4.02
N THR A 185 -20.98 -1.88 3.64
CA THR A 185 -20.48 -1.66 2.28
C THR A 185 -19.26 -2.52 1.98
N ALA A 186 -18.31 -2.61 2.92
CA ALA A 186 -17.13 -3.47 2.77
C ALA A 186 -17.51 -4.93 2.55
N LEU A 187 -18.44 -5.46 3.37
CA LEU A 187 -18.93 -6.84 3.27
C LEU A 187 -19.55 -7.12 1.90
N LYS A 188 -20.42 -6.22 1.39
CA LYS A 188 -21.06 -6.38 0.08
C LYS A 188 -20.02 -6.44 -1.05
N ILE A 189 -19.05 -5.54 -1.01
CA ILE A 189 -17.97 -5.50 -2.01
C ILE A 189 -17.15 -6.79 -1.93
N TYR A 190 -16.70 -7.19 -0.75
CA TYR A 190 -15.88 -8.40 -0.63
C TYR A 190 -16.65 -9.66 -1.00
N LEU A 191 -17.94 -9.79 -0.68
CA LEU A 191 -18.74 -10.93 -1.15
C LEU A 191 -18.82 -10.98 -2.67
N SER A 192 -19.10 -9.85 -3.32
CA SER A 192 -19.14 -9.76 -4.79
C SER A 192 -17.79 -10.11 -5.43
N GLU A 193 -16.67 -9.64 -4.88
CA GLU A 193 -15.35 -9.93 -5.44
C GLU A 193 -14.87 -11.35 -5.11
N ALA A 194 -15.28 -11.91 -3.97
CA ALA A 194 -15.03 -13.29 -3.60
C ALA A 194 -15.74 -14.27 -4.56
N GLU A 195 -16.98 -13.99 -4.95
CA GLU A 195 -17.71 -14.76 -5.97
C GLU A 195 -16.99 -14.79 -7.33
N LYS A 196 -16.18 -13.76 -7.63
CA LYS A 196 -15.34 -13.69 -8.83
C LYS A 196 -13.97 -14.38 -8.65
N GLY A 197 -13.70 -14.96 -7.48
CA GLY A 197 -12.45 -15.65 -7.17
C GLY A 197 -11.32 -14.76 -6.66
N SER A 198 -11.61 -13.56 -6.14
CA SER A 198 -10.59 -12.68 -5.58
C SER A 198 -10.04 -13.22 -4.24
N SER A 199 -8.75 -13.54 -4.20
CA SER A 199 -8.07 -13.98 -2.98
C SER A 199 -8.02 -12.91 -1.90
N ASP A 200 -7.92 -11.64 -2.29
CA ASP A 200 -7.91 -10.50 -1.36
C ASP A 200 -9.28 -10.31 -0.70
N ALA A 201 -10.35 -10.47 -1.47
CA ALA A 201 -11.71 -10.43 -0.96
C ALA A 201 -11.97 -11.57 0.03
N GLU A 202 -11.57 -12.79 -0.32
CA GLU A 202 -11.66 -13.98 0.55
C GLU A 202 -10.86 -13.76 1.85
N ASN A 203 -9.62 -13.27 1.78
CA ASN A 203 -8.83 -12.92 2.95
C ASN A 203 -9.53 -11.86 3.83
N ASN A 204 -10.06 -10.80 3.22
CA ASN A 204 -10.77 -9.75 3.93
C ASN A 204 -12.06 -10.24 4.58
N LEU A 205 -12.82 -11.12 3.94
CA LEU A 205 -13.97 -11.80 4.55
C LEU A 205 -13.54 -12.65 5.74
N GLY A 206 -12.44 -13.40 5.61
CA GLY A 206 -11.84 -14.13 6.72
C GLY A 206 -11.56 -13.23 7.92
N LEU A 207 -10.96 -12.06 7.68
CA LEU A 207 -10.70 -11.06 8.72
C LEU A 207 -12.01 -10.54 9.33
N MET A 208 -13.03 -10.21 8.53
CA MET A 208 -14.32 -9.74 9.02
C MET A 208 -15.01 -10.76 9.94
N TYR A 209 -15.07 -12.03 9.53
CA TYR A 209 -15.64 -13.10 10.36
C TYR A 209 -14.80 -13.38 11.61
N SER A 210 -13.48 -13.30 11.52
CA SER A 210 -12.60 -13.51 12.68
C SER A 210 -12.76 -12.42 13.75
N ARG A 211 -13.09 -11.19 13.36
CA ARG A 211 -13.26 -10.04 14.25
C ARG A 211 -14.72 -9.73 14.60
N GLY A 212 -15.68 -10.30 13.86
CA GLY A 212 -17.10 -9.93 13.97
C GLY A 212 -17.40 -8.52 13.46
N HIS A 213 -16.66 -8.03 12.47
CA HIS A 213 -16.88 -6.71 11.88
C HIS A 213 -17.96 -6.78 10.82
N GLY A 214 -19.12 -6.16 11.07
CA GLY A 214 -20.28 -6.18 10.16
C GLY A 214 -20.99 -7.55 10.04
N VAL A 215 -20.50 -8.57 10.74
CA VAL A 215 -21.04 -9.94 10.79
C VAL A 215 -20.90 -10.49 12.20
N LYS A 216 -21.68 -11.53 12.55
CA LYS A 216 -21.44 -12.27 13.81
C LYS A 216 -20.07 -12.95 13.73
N GLN A 217 -19.25 -12.81 14.77
CA GLN A 217 -17.94 -13.46 14.83
C GLN A 217 -18.09 -14.98 14.67
N ASP A 218 -17.32 -15.55 13.76
CA ASP A 218 -17.31 -16.97 13.45
C ASP A 218 -15.92 -17.40 12.96
N TYR A 219 -15.16 -18.04 13.84
CA TYR A 219 -13.82 -18.51 13.50
C TYR A 219 -13.83 -19.70 12.54
N GLN A 220 -14.86 -20.55 12.54
CA GLN A 220 -14.91 -21.67 11.60
C GLN A 220 -15.15 -21.15 10.18
N LYS A 221 -16.03 -20.15 10.05
CA LYS A 221 -16.27 -19.48 8.77
C LYS A 221 -15.05 -18.69 8.32
N ALA A 222 -14.39 -17.97 9.23
CA ALA A 222 -13.12 -17.29 8.93
C ALA A 222 -12.05 -18.26 8.40
N ALA A 223 -11.90 -19.43 9.03
CA ALA A 223 -10.95 -20.46 8.60
C ALA A 223 -11.23 -20.93 7.16
N LYS A 224 -12.49 -21.08 6.78
CA LYS A 224 -12.87 -21.47 5.41
C LYS A 224 -12.44 -20.41 4.40
N TYR A 225 -12.75 -19.14 4.65
CA TYR A 225 -12.32 -18.03 3.79
C TYR A 225 -10.79 -17.95 3.67
N PHE A 226 -10.07 -18.06 4.78
CA PHE A 226 -8.61 -18.11 4.74
C PHE A 226 -8.07 -19.34 4.01
N GLN A 227 -8.74 -20.49 4.10
CA GLN A 227 -8.34 -21.71 3.39
C GLN A 227 -8.46 -21.54 1.87
N PHE A 228 -9.54 -20.91 1.39
CA PHE A 228 -9.71 -20.59 -0.04
C PHE A 228 -8.67 -19.56 -0.51
N ALA A 229 -8.49 -18.44 0.21
CA ALA A 229 -7.48 -17.45 -0.13
C ALA A 229 -6.05 -18.04 -0.10
N ALA A 230 -5.75 -18.89 0.88
CA ALA A 230 -4.44 -19.53 1.00
C ALA A 230 -4.17 -20.55 -0.13
N SER A 231 -5.19 -21.27 -0.61
CA SER A 231 -5.03 -22.19 -1.75
C SER A 231 -4.81 -21.46 -3.07
N MET A 232 -5.20 -20.18 -3.16
CA MET A 232 -4.86 -19.29 -4.27
C MET A 232 -3.48 -18.60 -4.10
N GLY A 233 -2.76 -18.89 -3.03
CA GLY A 233 -1.42 -18.38 -2.80
C GLY A 233 -1.33 -17.09 -1.97
N CYS A 234 -2.45 -16.54 -1.48
CA CYS A 234 -2.42 -15.30 -0.69
C CYS A 234 -1.61 -15.46 0.61
N PRO A 235 -0.47 -14.75 0.78
CA PRO A 235 0.41 -14.94 1.94
C PRO A 235 -0.20 -14.42 3.25
N GLU A 236 -1.06 -13.40 3.20
CA GLU A 236 -1.84 -12.91 4.34
C GLU A 236 -2.75 -14.02 4.89
N ALA A 237 -3.45 -14.71 3.99
CA ALA A 237 -4.38 -15.78 4.34
C ALA A 237 -3.64 -17.03 4.83
N GLN A 238 -2.54 -17.41 4.16
CA GLN A 238 -1.66 -18.49 4.61
C GLN A 238 -1.17 -18.23 6.04
N THR A 239 -0.75 -17.00 6.33
CA THR A 239 -0.29 -16.62 7.68
C THR A 239 -1.43 -16.64 8.69
N SER A 240 -2.60 -16.10 8.33
CA SER A 240 -3.77 -16.06 9.22
C SER A 240 -4.27 -17.46 9.55
N LEU A 241 -4.39 -18.33 8.54
CA LEU A 241 -4.72 -19.73 8.71
C LEU A 241 -3.67 -20.48 9.54
N GLY A 242 -2.38 -20.19 9.33
CA GLY A 242 -1.30 -20.74 10.14
C GLY A 242 -1.42 -20.35 11.62
N ILE A 243 -1.82 -19.10 11.92
CA ILE A 243 -2.12 -18.66 13.30
C ILE A 243 -3.31 -19.44 13.87
N MET A 244 -4.35 -19.67 13.08
CA MET A 244 -5.53 -20.43 13.50
C MET A 244 -5.20 -21.88 13.84
N TYR A 245 -4.44 -22.58 12.99
CA TYR A 245 -3.93 -23.91 13.27
C TYR A 245 -2.97 -23.93 14.47
N SER A 246 -2.11 -22.93 14.60
CA SER A 246 -1.16 -22.86 15.73
C SER A 246 -1.86 -22.72 17.09
N LYS A 247 -2.99 -21.99 17.11
CA LYS A 247 -3.75 -21.71 18.34
C LYS A 247 -4.98 -22.63 18.53
N GLY A 248 -5.37 -23.42 17.53
CA GLY A 248 -6.61 -24.19 17.55
C GLY A 248 -7.88 -23.32 17.54
N ILE A 249 -7.85 -22.18 16.85
CA ILE A 249 -8.99 -21.23 16.79
C ILE A 249 -9.77 -21.50 15.51
N GLY A 250 -11.04 -21.91 15.61
CA GLY A 250 -11.89 -22.21 14.45
C GLY A 250 -11.52 -23.48 13.67
N VAL A 251 -10.38 -24.10 14.00
CA VAL A 251 -9.87 -25.37 13.48
C VAL A 251 -9.22 -26.14 14.61
N ASN A 252 -9.06 -27.46 14.47
CA ASN A 252 -8.26 -28.24 15.41
C ASN A 252 -6.80 -27.77 15.36
N GLN A 253 -6.13 -27.76 16.53
CA GLN A 253 -4.74 -27.35 16.59
C GLN A 253 -3.85 -28.32 15.79
N ASP A 254 -3.01 -27.75 14.93
CA ASP A 254 -2.11 -28.50 14.06
C ASP A 254 -0.84 -27.67 13.83
N LEU A 255 0.22 -27.98 14.57
CA LEU A 255 1.47 -27.22 14.50
C LEU A 255 2.27 -27.52 13.23
N GLU A 256 2.04 -28.68 12.61
CA GLU A 256 2.68 -29.06 11.35
C GLU A 256 2.12 -28.24 10.20
N LYS A 257 0.79 -28.19 10.05
CA LYS A 257 0.14 -27.31 9.06
C LYS A 257 0.46 -25.85 9.27
N ALA A 258 0.53 -25.38 10.52
CA ALA A 258 0.93 -24.02 10.82
C ALA A 258 2.35 -23.72 10.29
N LEU A 259 3.29 -24.63 10.51
CA LEU A 259 4.67 -24.51 10.02
C LEU A 259 4.72 -24.46 8.49
N GLU A 260 3.99 -25.36 7.81
CA GLU A 260 3.92 -25.39 6.35
C GLU A 260 3.38 -24.08 5.77
N LEU A 261 2.26 -23.60 6.30
CA LEU A 261 1.65 -22.34 5.87
C LEU A 261 2.56 -21.13 6.11
N TYR A 262 3.25 -21.09 7.24
CA TYR A 262 4.23 -20.02 7.48
C TYR A 262 5.42 -20.11 6.54
N ARG A 263 5.90 -21.31 6.19
CA ARG A 263 6.96 -21.47 5.19
C ARG A 263 6.52 -21.00 3.81
N LEU A 264 5.30 -21.35 3.38
CA LEU A 264 4.73 -20.89 2.12
C LEU A 264 4.65 -19.36 2.04
N ALA A 265 4.09 -18.72 3.07
CA ALA A 265 3.99 -17.25 3.10
C ALA A 265 5.36 -16.58 3.24
N ALA A 266 6.29 -17.16 4.01
CA ALA A 266 7.64 -16.61 4.17
C ALA A 266 8.47 -16.72 2.88
N ALA A 267 8.26 -17.76 2.07
CA ALA A 267 8.88 -17.92 0.74
C ALA A 267 8.42 -16.81 -0.23
N GLN A 268 7.23 -16.25 -0.02
CA GLN A 268 6.72 -15.06 -0.71
C GLN A 268 7.19 -13.74 -0.06
N ASN A 269 8.20 -13.82 0.81
CA ASN A 269 8.77 -12.71 1.57
C ASN A 269 7.79 -12.03 2.56
N TYR A 270 6.71 -12.70 2.98
CA TYR A 270 5.73 -12.06 3.86
C TYR A 270 6.24 -11.91 5.31
N PRO A 271 6.35 -10.69 5.86
CA PRO A 271 7.09 -10.44 7.10
C PRO A 271 6.43 -11.04 8.34
N ASN A 272 5.10 -11.11 8.40
CA ASN A 272 4.41 -11.72 9.54
C ASN A 272 4.65 -13.24 9.60
N ALA A 273 4.75 -13.91 8.45
CA ALA A 273 5.07 -15.33 8.38
C ALA A 273 6.51 -15.60 8.83
N GLN A 274 7.46 -14.81 8.32
CA GLN A 274 8.87 -14.84 8.75
C GLN A 274 8.98 -14.63 10.27
N TYR A 275 8.27 -13.65 10.81
CA TYR A 275 8.21 -13.44 12.26
C TYR A 275 7.67 -14.66 13.01
N ASN A 276 6.57 -15.28 12.54
CA ASN A 276 5.99 -16.45 13.18
C ASN A 276 6.93 -17.67 13.13
N LEU A 277 7.65 -17.89 12.02
CA LEU A 277 8.72 -18.89 11.95
C LEU A 277 9.80 -18.62 13.00
N GLY A 278 10.25 -17.37 13.12
CA GLY A 278 11.20 -16.98 14.15
C GLY A 278 10.70 -17.27 15.56
N VAL A 279 9.40 -17.09 15.82
CA VAL A 279 8.78 -17.45 17.10
C VAL A 279 8.75 -18.96 17.33
N MET A 280 8.46 -19.77 16.30
CA MET A 280 8.46 -21.24 16.40
C MET A 280 9.85 -21.78 16.74
N TYR A 281 10.89 -21.35 16.01
CA TYR A 281 12.28 -21.76 16.26
C TYR A 281 12.79 -21.29 17.62
N ARG A 282 12.48 -20.04 18.04
CA ARG A 282 12.91 -19.54 19.35
C ARG A 282 12.33 -20.35 20.51
N LYS A 283 11.09 -20.83 20.35
CA LYS A 283 10.36 -21.58 21.39
C LYS A 283 10.51 -23.10 21.29
N GLY A 284 11.09 -23.62 20.21
CA GLY A 284 11.11 -25.06 19.94
C GLY A 284 9.71 -25.66 19.78
N LYS A 285 8.76 -24.89 19.24
CA LYS A 285 7.38 -25.37 19.04
C LYS A 285 7.31 -26.19 17.76
N TRP A 286 7.15 -27.51 17.88
CA TRP A 286 7.10 -28.49 16.78
C TRP A 286 8.40 -28.64 15.98
N VAL A 287 9.20 -27.58 15.86
CA VAL A 287 10.56 -27.60 15.34
C VAL A 287 11.58 -27.66 16.48
N ALA A 288 12.77 -28.20 16.21
CA ALA A 288 13.89 -28.13 17.14
C ALA A 288 14.20 -26.65 17.49
N GLN A 289 14.40 -26.38 18.78
CA GLN A 289 14.69 -25.02 19.23
C GLN A 289 16.02 -24.53 18.63
N SER A 290 16.00 -23.37 17.98
CA SER A 290 17.20 -22.73 17.45
C SER A 290 17.09 -21.21 17.52
N ASN A 291 17.92 -20.60 18.36
CA ASN A 291 18.02 -19.14 18.44
C ASN A 291 18.67 -18.54 17.18
N GLN A 292 19.57 -19.28 16.52
CA GLN A 292 20.21 -18.83 15.28
C GLN A 292 19.19 -18.72 14.15
N GLU A 293 18.38 -19.76 13.96
CA GLU A 293 17.26 -19.73 12.98
C GLU A 293 16.29 -18.61 13.31
N ALA A 294 15.91 -18.47 14.59
CA ALA A 294 15.02 -17.39 15.00
C ALA A 294 15.57 -16.00 14.65
N VAL A 295 16.86 -15.77 14.88
CA VAL A 295 17.54 -14.52 14.51
C VAL A 295 17.49 -14.28 13.00
N SER A 296 17.75 -15.29 12.18
CA SER A 296 17.69 -15.17 10.71
C SER A 296 16.30 -14.74 10.26
N TRP A 297 15.25 -15.42 10.73
CA TRP A 297 13.88 -15.08 10.41
C TRP A 297 13.46 -13.70 10.93
N TYR A 298 13.83 -13.34 12.16
CA TYR A 298 13.54 -12.01 12.69
C TYR A 298 14.28 -10.90 11.94
N LYS A 299 15.51 -11.13 11.47
CA LYS A 299 16.24 -10.16 10.64
C LYS A 299 15.47 -9.84 9.35
N MET A 300 14.99 -10.86 8.65
CA MET A 300 14.20 -10.70 7.41
C MET A 300 12.91 -9.91 7.65
N ALA A 301 12.15 -10.25 8.70
CA ALA A 301 10.93 -9.53 9.03
C ALA A 301 11.20 -8.10 9.52
N ALA A 302 12.26 -7.89 10.30
CA ALA A 302 12.63 -6.59 10.85
C ALA A 302 13.13 -5.61 9.76
N SER A 303 13.84 -6.10 8.74
CA SER A 303 14.29 -5.28 7.60
C SER A 303 13.11 -4.76 6.77
N GLN A 304 12.00 -5.51 6.72
CA GLN A 304 10.75 -5.09 6.10
C GLN A 304 9.90 -4.13 6.96
N GLY A 305 10.41 -3.74 8.13
CA GLY A 305 9.74 -2.77 8.99
C GLY A 305 8.88 -3.35 10.10
N LEU A 306 8.65 -4.67 10.16
CA LEU A 306 7.74 -5.26 11.15
C LEU A 306 8.22 -5.00 12.59
N SER A 307 7.45 -4.22 13.34
CA SER A 307 7.83 -3.74 14.67
C SER A 307 7.99 -4.86 15.70
N ASP A 308 7.18 -5.93 15.64
CA ASP A 308 7.33 -7.10 16.51
C ASP A 308 8.60 -7.90 16.24
N ALA A 309 9.01 -8.00 14.97
CA ALA A 309 10.27 -8.62 14.61
C ALA A 309 11.46 -7.78 15.07
N GLN A 310 11.39 -6.45 14.92
CA GLN A 310 12.40 -5.53 15.46
C GLN A 310 12.51 -5.65 16.99
N ASN A 311 11.38 -5.70 17.70
CA ASN A 311 11.35 -5.95 19.14
C ASN A 311 12.05 -7.26 19.51
N ASN A 312 11.67 -8.37 18.88
CA ASN A 312 12.23 -9.67 19.21
C ASN A 312 13.71 -9.76 18.82
N LEU A 313 14.10 -9.20 17.69
CA LEU A 313 15.51 -9.13 17.29
C LEU A 313 16.34 -8.28 18.26
N GLY A 314 15.80 -7.15 18.73
CA GLY A 314 16.43 -6.35 19.78
C GLY A 314 16.62 -7.15 21.07
N PHE A 315 15.64 -7.97 21.43
CA PHE A 315 15.76 -8.90 22.56
C PHE A 315 16.82 -9.98 22.32
N MET A 316 16.99 -10.48 21.08
CA MET A 316 18.08 -11.42 20.78
C MET A 316 19.45 -10.74 20.94
N TYR A 317 19.62 -9.50 20.45
CA TYR A 317 20.87 -8.75 20.58
C TYR A 317 21.21 -8.37 22.02
N ILE A 318 20.24 -7.93 22.84
CA ILE A 318 20.54 -7.51 24.22
C ILE A 318 20.97 -8.68 25.12
N ASN A 319 20.54 -9.90 24.79
CA ASN A 319 20.86 -11.11 25.56
C ASN A 319 21.93 -12.01 24.90
N GLY A 320 22.32 -11.72 23.65
CA GLY A 320 23.26 -12.57 22.90
C GLY A 320 22.68 -13.94 22.50
N TYR A 321 21.37 -14.03 22.29
CA TYR A 321 20.73 -15.31 21.94
C TYR A 321 20.85 -15.59 20.44
N GLY A 322 21.66 -16.59 20.08
CA GLY A 322 21.87 -16.99 18.68
C GLY A 322 22.56 -15.92 17.82
N ILE A 323 23.04 -14.84 18.43
CA ILE A 323 23.76 -13.73 17.82
C ILE A 323 24.68 -13.10 18.86
N GLN A 324 25.80 -12.51 18.45
CA GLN A 324 26.68 -11.78 19.36
C GLN A 324 25.91 -10.64 20.05
N GLN A 325 26.12 -10.50 21.36
CA GLN A 325 25.48 -9.46 22.16
C GLN A 325 25.88 -8.06 21.65
N ASP A 326 24.89 -7.19 21.47
CA ASP A 326 25.09 -5.82 20.99
C ASP A 326 23.97 -4.91 21.54
N ILE A 327 24.28 -4.18 22.62
CA ILE A 327 23.28 -3.36 23.33
C ILE A 327 22.88 -2.14 22.49
N GLU A 328 23.78 -1.59 21.69
CA GLU A 328 23.50 -0.42 20.85
C GLU A 328 22.55 -0.79 19.70
N LYS A 329 22.81 -1.92 19.02
CA LYS A 329 21.89 -2.44 18.00
C LYS A 329 20.53 -2.80 18.60
N ALA A 330 20.51 -3.38 19.81
CA ALA A 330 19.26 -3.66 20.50
C ALA A 330 18.47 -2.37 20.77
N PHE A 331 19.12 -1.34 21.30
CA PHE A 331 18.50 -0.04 21.54
C PHE A 331 17.93 0.56 20.26
N PHE A 332 18.69 0.54 19.16
CA PHE A 332 18.24 1.05 17.86
C PHE A 332 16.98 0.32 17.37
N LEU A 333 16.95 -1.02 17.47
CA LEU A 333 15.80 -1.83 17.07
C LEU A 333 14.58 -1.57 17.96
N PHE A 334 14.77 -1.48 19.29
CA PHE A 334 13.68 -1.13 20.20
C PHE A 334 13.14 0.27 19.91
N LYS A 335 14.01 1.25 19.62
CA LYS A 335 13.60 2.61 19.25
C LYS A 335 12.76 2.60 17.97
N LYS A 336 13.18 1.86 16.94
CA LYS A 336 12.45 1.74 15.67
C LYS A 336 11.09 1.05 15.82
N ALA A 337 11.00 0.04 16.68
CA ALA A 337 9.73 -0.63 16.98
C ALA A 337 8.82 0.26 17.84
N ALA A 338 9.37 0.96 18.83
CA ALA A 338 8.65 1.83 19.73
C ALA A 338 8.04 3.06 19.04
N SER A 339 8.74 3.63 18.04
CA SER A 339 8.20 4.71 17.22
C SER A 339 7.01 4.27 16.38
N GLN A 340 6.92 2.99 16.03
CA GLN A 340 5.75 2.41 15.35
C GLN A 340 4.62 2.01 16.31
N GLY A 341 4.71 2.42 17.59
CA GLY A 341 3.70 2.07 18.59
C GLY A 341 3.82 0.65 19.15
N ASN A 342 4.99 -0.01 19.09
CA ASN A 342 5.15 -1.31 19.74
C ASN A 342 5.28 -1.15 21.27
N ALA A 343 4.22 -1.49 22.02
CA ALA A 343 4.17 -1.31 23.47
C ALA A 343 5.26 -2.07 24.23
N LYS A 344 5.67 -3.26 23.76
CA LYS A 344 6.73 -4.06 24.40
C LYS A 344 8.09 -3.39 24.22
N SER A 345 8.37 -2.83 23.06
CA SER A 345 9.60 -2.06 22.82
C SER A 345 9.61 -0.75 23.59
N GLN A 346 8.48 -0.03 23.66
CA GLN A 346 8.35 1.16 24.49
C GLN A 346 8.62 0.83 25.96
N TYR A 347 8.03 -0.25 26.49
CA TYR A 347 8.33 -0.72 27.84
C TYR A 347 9.82 -1.05 28.02
N THR A 348 10.42 -1.74 27.06
CA THR A 348 11.84 -2.13 27.12
C THR A 348 12.77 -0.91 27.09
N LEU A 349 12.50 0.09 26.26
CA LEU A 349 13.24 1.37 26.27
C LEU A 349 13.09 2.10 27.60
N GLY A 350 11.89 2.05 28.19
CA GLY A 350 11.65 2.59 29.53
C GLY A 350 12.56 1.95 30.57
N LEU A 351 12.70 0.62 30.53
CA LEU A 351 13.64 -0.10 31.39
C LEU A 351 15.10 0.26 31.11
N MET A 352 15.51 0.32 29.84
CA MET A 352 16.89 0.67 29.47
C MET A 352 17.29 2.06 29.99
N HIS A 353 16.41 3.05 29.84
CA HIS A 353 16.63 4.40 30.37
C HIS A 353 16.58 4.46 31.90
N LYS A 354 15.71 3.66 32.54
CA LYS A 354 15.63 3.57 34.00
C LYS A 354 16.89 2.91 34.59
N GLU A 355 17.46 1.92 33.94
CA GLU A 355 18.61 1.16 34.44
C GLU A 355 19.95 1.72 33.98
N GLY A 356 19.96 2.60 32.96
CA GLY A 356 21.20 3.05 32.32
C GLY A 356 21.91 1.94 31.54
N LYS A 357 21.15 0.98 30.98
CA LYS A 357 21.73 -0.18 30.29
C LYS A 357 22.22 0.21 28.90
N GLY A 358 23.54 0.38 28.75
CA GLY A 358 24.18 0.79 27.50
C GLY A 358 24.06 2.29 27.20
N MET A 359 23.65 3.10 28.17
CA MET A 359 23.58 4.57 28.09
C MET A 359 23.42 5.20 29.47
N PRO A 360 23.64 6.52 29.63
CA PRO A 360 23.32 7.20 30.88
C PRO A 360 21.84 7.03 31.27
N GLN A 361 21.60 6.87 32.57
CA GLN A 361 20.26 6.80 33.14
C GLN A 361 19.47 8.10 32.88
N ASP A 362 18.20 7.98 32.51
CA ASP A 362 17.33 9.11 32.19
C ASP A 362 15.89 8.80 32.62
N PHE A 363 15.53 9.22 33.84
CA PHE A 363 14.20 8.96 34.40
C PHE A 363 13.07 9.68 33.64
N VAL A 364 13.35 10.83 33.02
CA VAL A 364 12.37 11.57 32.21
C VAL A 364 11.99 10.76 30.97
N LYS A 365 12.98 10.24 30.23
CA LYS A 365 12.71 9.38 29.07
C LYS A 365 12.11 8.05 29.47
N ALA A 366 12.57 7.45 30.57
CA ALA A 366 12.00 6.20 31.06
C ALA A 366 10.51 6.35 31.39
N TYR A 367 10.12 7.42 32.09
CA TYR A 367 8.72 7.74 32.35
C TYR A 367 7.92 7.93 31.07
N MET A 368 8.43 8.73 30.13
CA MET A 368 7.80 8.99 28.84
C MET A 368 7.50 7.68 28.11
N TRP A 369 8.48 6.79 27.98
CA TRP A 369 8.30 5.51 27.30
C TRP A 369 7.32 4.57 28.00
N PHE A 370 7.33 4.51 29.34
CA PHE A 370 6.34 3.72 30.08
C PHE A 370 4.91 4.23 29.87
N ARG A 371 4.69 5.55 29.86
CA ARG A 371 3.37 6.13 29.60
C ARG A 371 2.88 5.91 28.17
N LEU A 372 3.79 5.96 27.19
CA LEU A 372 3.45 5.59 25.81
C LEU A 372 3.04 4.11 25.71
N ALA A 373 3.78 3.21 26.37
CA ALA A 373 3.46 1.78 26.41
C ALA A 373 2.09 1.50 27.02
N GLU A 374 1.76 2.17 28.14
CA GLU A 374 0.45 2.08 28.78
C GLU A 374 -0.68 2.56 27.85
N LYS A 375 -0.49 3.72 27.19
CA LYS A 375 -1.47 4.29 26.27
C LYS A 375 -1.74 3.38 25.07
N VAL A 376 -0.72 2.76 24.51
CA VAL A 376 -0.90 1.81 23.40
C VAL A 376 -1.59 0.54 23.87
N ALA A 377 -1.19 -0.01 25.01
CA ALA A 377 -1.73 -1.26 25.53
C ALA A 377 -3.22 -1.17 25.85
N SER A 378 -3.73 -0.01 26.31
CA SER A 378 -5.15 0.19 26.57
C SER A 378 -6.01 0.28 25.30
N MET A 379 -5.41 0.47 24.11
CA MET A 379 -6.13 0.61 22.84
C MET A 379 -6.27 -0.72 22.07
N SER A 380 -5.63 -1.82 22.47
CA SER A 380 -5.62 -3.08 21.71
C SER A 380 -6.29 -4.24 22.45
N ALA A 381 -7.51 -4.61 22.04
CA ALA A 381 -8.22 -5.81 22.54
C ALA A 381 -8.24 -6.99 21.55
N ASP A 382 -7.64 -6.87 20.35
CA ASP A 382 -7.65 -7.94 19.32
C ASP A 382 -6.69 -9.10 19.68
N PRO A 383 -7.18 -10.32 19.97
CA PRO A 383 -6.36 -11.48 20.33
C PRO A 383 -5.54 -12.06 19.15
N LEU A 384 -5.84 -11.64 17.92
CA LEU A 384 -5.07 -12.01 16.72
C LEU A 384 -3.91 -11.06 16.46
N LYS A 385 -3.89 -9.86 17.06
CA LYS A 385 -2.83 -8.86 16.84
C LYS A 385 -1.54 -9.25 17.60
N PRO A 386 -0.43 -9.50 16.88
CA PRO A 386 0.88 -9.66 17.51
C PRO A 386 1.30 -8.34 18.20
N GLY A 387 2.13 -8.42 19.25
CA GLY A 387 2.65 -7.23 19.94
C GLY A 387 1.81 -6.67 21.08
N SER A 388 0.54 -7.07 21.24
CA SER A 388 -0.29 -6.68 22.38
C SER A 388 0.34 -7.12 23.72
N MET A 389 0.19 -6.27 24.73
CA MET A 389 0.63 -6.54 26.09
C MET A 389 -0.43 -7.32 26.86
N THR A 390 0.00 -8.31 27.64
CA THR A 390 -0.86 -8.99 28.59
C THR A 390 -1.21 -8.08 29.77
N THR A 391 -2.31 -8.36 30.47
CA THR A 391 -2.69 -7.65 31.71
C THR A 391 -1.55 -7.62 32.72
N ALA A 392 -0.84 -8.74 32.88
CA ALA A 392 0.32 -8.84 33.77
C ALA A 392 1.48 -7.90 33.35
N GLN A 393 1.75 -7.81 32.04
CA GLN A 393 2.75 -6.88 31.51
C GLN A 393 2.31 -5.42 31.74
N LEU A 394 1.02 -5.11 31.58
CA LEU A 394 0.49 -3.77 31.82
C LEU A 394 0.61 -3.37 33.29
N SER A 395 0.29 -4.28 34.22
CA SER A 395 0.52 -4.07 35.65
C SER A 395 1.99 -3.79 35.96
N LEU A 396 2.92 -4.44 35.24
CA LEU A 396 4.35 -4.20 35.41
C LEU A 396 4.79 -2.83 34.90
N VAL A 397 4.23 -2.35 33.78
CA VAL A 397 4.42 -0.96 33.30
C VAL A 397 3.96 0.02 34.37
N GLN A 398 2.74 -0.14 34.86
CA GLN A 398 2.15 0.73 35.90
C GLN A 398 2.96 0.74 37.19
N LYS A 399 3.47 -0.43 37.60
CA LYS A 399 4.38 -0.53 38.75
C LYS A 399 5.65 0.27 38.53
N ASN A 400 6.27 0.18 37.35
CA ASN A 400 7.49 0.93 37.04
C ASN A 400 7.24 2.44 36.97
N ILE A 401 6.09 2.89 36.46
CA ILE A 401 5.68 4.31 36.51
C ILE A 401 5.59 4.79 37.96
N LYS A 402 4.94 4.04 38.85
CA LYS A 402 4.84 4.42 40.27
C LYS A 402 6.20 4.50 40.96
N VAL A 403 7.13 3.61 40.60
CA VAL A 403 8.50 3.62 41.16
C VAL A 403 9.26 4.85 40.67
N ILE A 404 9.21 5.15 39.37
CA ILE A 404 10.02 6.21 38.78
C ILE A 404 9.53 7.62 39.17
N ILE A 405 8.21 7.81 39.36
CA ILE A 405 7.64 9.06 39.86
C ILE A 405 8.27 9.45 41.21
N LYS A 406 8.55 8.48 42.09
CA LYS A 406 9.18 8.73 43.40
C LYS A 406 10.63 9.17 43.30
N MET A 407 11.27 8.97 42.15
CA MET A 407 12.67 9.30 41.87
C MET A 407 12.81 10.59 41.05
N MET A 408 11.70 11.25 40.71
CA MET A 408 11.65 12.42 39.85
C MET A 408 11.13 13.64 40.59
N THR A 409 11.59 14.83 40.19
CA THR A 409 11.01 16.10 40.64
C THR A 409 9.71 16.42 39.88
N THR A 410 8.89 17.31 40.43
CA THR A 410 7.65 17.79 39.77
C THR A 410 7.94 18.39 38.39
N GLU A 411 9.07 19.10 38.24
CA GLU A 411 9.51 19.67 36.96
C GLU A 411 9.84 18.58 35.94
N GLN A 412 10.59 17.54 36.37
CA GLN A 412 10.91 16.40 35.53
C GLN A 412 9.67 15.63 35.07
N ILE A 413 8.68 15.45 35.96
CA ILE A 413 7.39 14.81 35.62
C ILE A 413 6.65 15.67 34.58
N THR A 414 6.54 16.98 34.81
CA THR A 414 5.87 17.91 33.90
C THR A 414 6.51 17.90 32.51
N LYS A 415 7.84 17.89 32.45
CA LYS A 415 8.60 17.75 31.21
C LYS A 415 8.29 16.42 30.50
N ALA A 416 8.27 15.32 31.24
CA ALA A 416 7.99 14.00 30.67
C ALA A 416 6.56 13.90 30.11
N GLU A 417 5.56 14.44 30.81
CA GLU A 417 4.16 14.51 30.35
C GLU A 417 4.02 15.33 29.06
N SER A 418 4.75 16.45 28.95
CA SER A 418 4.78 17.25 27.73
C SER A 418 5.33 16.44 26.54
N LEU A 419 6.41 15.67 26.77
CA LEU A 419 6.97 14.78 25.75
C LEU A 419 5.97 13.70 25.32
N VAL A 420 5.23 13.08 26.25
CA VAL A 420 4.20 12.08 25.93
C VAL A 420 3.08 12.68 25.06
N LYS A 421 2.67 13.92 25.32
CA LYS A 421 1.62 14.61 24.55
C LYS A 421 2.06 14.97 23.13
N THR A 422 3.34 15.33 22.97
CA THR A 422 3.90 15.79 21.70
C THR A 422 4.43 14.65 20.83
N TYR A 423 4.63 13.47 21.39
CA TYR A 423 5.11 12.30 20.68
C TYR A 423 4.11 11.86 19.61
N LYS A 424 4.55 11.87 18.34
CA LYS A 424 3.80 11.37 17.19
C LYS A 424 4.41 10.04 16.74
N TYR A 425 3.54 9.06 16.50
CA TYR A 425 3.89 7.74 15.98
C TYR A 425 4.11 7.78 14.47
#